data_AF-X0U2P8-F1
#
_entry.id   AF-X0U2P8-F1
#
_cell.length_a   1.000
_cell.length_b   1.000
_cell.length_c   1.000
_cell.angle_alpha   90.00
_cell.angle_beta   90.00
_cell.angle_gamma   90.00
#
_symmetry.space_group_name_H-M   'P 1'
#
loop_
_entity.id
_entity.type
_entity.pdbx_description
1 polymer ?
#
loop_
_entity_poly.entity_id
_entity_poly.type
_entity_poly.pdbx_seq_one_letter_code
_entity_poly.pdbx_strand_id
1 'polypeptide(L)'
;IQALAIGPVRILGTPCELLTGVGAEARRRSRLPDLWVLSYANGDVGYVPAPKDFPKGGYEVTGAHMFYDSPRFARNVGTVLAREAARILRHINGRHKRSCQEPQRAERTQRTAG
;
A
#
# COMPACT_ATOMS: atom_id res chain seq x y z
N ILE A 1 -2.74 7.29 -3.07
CA ILE A 1 -2.48 6.18 -2.12
C ILE A 1 -2.37 6.72 -0.71
N GLN A 2 -2.84 5.96 0.29
CA GLN A 2 -2.78 6.34 1.71
C GLN A 2 -2.41 5.13 2.56
N ALA A 3 -1.84 5.33 3.74
CA ALA A 3 -1.60 4.25 4.68
C ALA A 3 -2.00 4.62 6.11
N LEU A 4 -2.45 3.63 6.87
CA LEU A 4 -2.76 3.74 8.30
C LEU A 4 -2.00 2.64 9.07
N ALA A 5 -1.66 2.93 10.33
CA ALA A 5 -1.09 1.96 11.25
C ALA A 5 -1.94 1.94 12.52
N ILE A 6 -2.41 0.75 12.89
CA ILE A 6 -3.28 0.54 14.05
C ILE A 6 -2.72 -0.68 14.80
N GLY A 7 -2.07 -0.46 15.95
CA GLY A 7 -1.42 -1.53 16.69
C GLY A 7 -0.37 -2.26 15.84
N PRO A 8 -0.47 -3.59 15.63
CA PRO A 8 0.40 -4.34 14.71
C PRO A 8 -0.07 -4.31 13.25
N VAL A 9 -1.30 -3.88 12.97
CA VAL A 9 -1.92 -3.90 11.64
C VAL A 9 -1.45 -2.71 10.81
N ARG A 10 -1.22 -2.93 9.51
CA ARG A 10 -0.94 -1.86 8.54
C ARG A 10 -1.95 -1.95 7.43
N ILE A 11 -2.52 -0.80 7.07
CA ILE A 11 -3.57 -0.71 6.06
C ILE A 11 -3.04 0.17 4.92
N LEU A 12 -3.12 -0.31 3.69
CA LEU A 12 -2.84 0.44 2.47
C LEU A 12 -4.15 0.71 1.75
N GLY A 13 -4.54 1.98 1.67
CA GLY A 13 -5.64 2.44 0.82
C GLY A 13 -5.16 2.77 -0.58
N THR A 14 -5.76 2.16 -1.60
CA THR A 14 -5.47 2.41 -3.02
C THR A 14 -6.73 2.87 -3.76
N PRO A 15 -6.67 3.95 -4.57
CA PRO A 15 -7.83 4.49 -5.27
C PRO A 15 -8.08 3.74 -6.60
N CYS A 16 -8.04 2.41 -6.59
CA CYS A 16 -8.09 1.61 -7.81
C CYS A 16 -8.54 0.17 -7.55
N GLU A 17 -8.94 -0.52 -8.61
CA GLU A 17 -9.02 -1.98 -8.70
C GLU A 17 -7.61 -2.56 -8.77
N LEU A 18 -7.03 -2.87 -7.60
CA LEU A 18 -5.66 -3.35 -7.55
C LEU A 18 -5.58 -4.84 -7.89
N LEU A 19 -4.85 -5.18 -8.95
CA LEU A 19 -4.56 -6.59 -9.26
C LEU A 19 -3.67 -7.21 -8.18
N THR A 20 -3.92 -8.49 -7.87
CA THR A 20 -3.23 -9.26 -6.83
C THR A 20 -1.70 -9.22 -6.95
N GLY A 21 -1.18 -9.24 -8.18
CA GLY A 21 0.26 -9.18 -8.42
C GLY A 21 0.92 -7.89 -7.91
N VAL A 22 0.22 -6.77 -7.99
CA VAL A 22 0.70 -5.46 -7.52
C VAL A 22 0.62 -5.38 -6.00
N GLY A 23 -0.49 -5.82 -5.39
CA GLY A 23 -0.63 -5.90 -3.94
C GLY A 23 0.40 -6.82 -3.29
N ALA A 24 0.66 -7.98 -3.88
CA ALA A 24 1.70 -8.91 -3.44
C ALA A 24 3.10 -8.29 -3.51
N GLU A 25 3.40 -7.52 -4.57
CA GLU A 25 4.68 -6.82 -4.70
C GLU A 25 4.83 -5.71 -3.64
N ALA A 26 3.77 -4.95 -3.35
CA ALA A 26 3.78 -3.96 -2.27
C ALA A 26 4.06 -4.61 -0.90
N ARG A 27 3.45 -5.78 -0.62
CA ARG A 27 3.71 -6.57 0.58
C ARG A 27 5.18 -7.01 0.66
N ARG A 28 5.72 -7.60 -0.41
CA ARG A 28 7.13 -8.04 -0.47
C ARG A 28 8.10 -6.88 -0.22
N ARG A 29 7.90 -5.75 -0.89
CA ARG A 29 8.78 -4.57 -0.78
C ARG A 29 8.69 -3.87 0.57
N SER A 30 7.54 -3.93 1.24
CA SER A 30 7.35 -3.30 2.56
C SER A 30 7.82 -4.17 3.72
N ARG A 31 7.93 -5.50 3.52
CA ARG A 31 8.26 -6.50 4.57
C ARG A 31 7.29 -6.45 5.75
N LEU A 32 6.00 -6.27 5.45
CA LEU A 32 4.92 -6.21 6.43
C LEU A 32 3.99 -7.42 6.27
N PRO A 33 4.10 -8.45 7.13
CA PRO A 33 3.23 -9.61 7.06
C PRO A 33 1.77 -9.25 7.35
N ASP A 34 1.51 -8.30 8.26
CA ASP A 34 0.17 -7.83 8.65
C ASP A 34 -0.33 -6.63 7.84
N LEU A 35 0.01 -6.60 6.55
CA LEU A 35 -0.51 -5.61 5.61
C LEU A 35 -1.91 -6.02 5.13
N TRP A 36 -2.84 -5.09 5.17
CA TRP A 36 -4.16 -5.19 4.55
C TRP A 36 -4.25 -4.16 3.42
N VAL A 37 -4.81 -4.57 2.29
CA VAL A 37 -5.00 -3.70 1.13
C VAL A 37 -6.49 -3.42 0.99
N LEU A 38 -6.85 -2.14 1.01
CA LEU A 38 -8.20 -1.64 0.77
C LEU A 38 -8.20 -0.95 -0.58
N SER A 39 -8.74 -1.63 -1.58
CA SER A 39 -9.05 -1.07 -2.89
C SER A 39 -10.20 -0.05 -2.79
N TYR A 40 -10.39 0.77 -3.82
CA TYR A 40 -11.41 1.83 -3.87
C TYR A 40 -11.36 2.84 -2.70
N ALA A 41 -10.20 2.99 -2.08
CA ALA A 41 -10.02 3.93 -0.99
C ALA A 41 -9.60 5.30 -1.52
N ASN A 42 -10.39 6.33 -1.19
CA ASN A 42 -10.17 7.72 -1.60
C ASN A 42 -10.25 7.96 -3.12
N GLY A 43 -11.00 7.12 -3.84
CA GLY A 43 -11.26 7.28 -5.27
C GLY A 43 -11.21 5.96 -6.03
N ASP A 44 -11.43 6.06 -7.33
CA ASP A 44 -11.41 4.95 -8.27
C ASP A 44 -10.87 5.43 -9.62
N VAL A 45 -9.69 4.93 -10.00
CA VAL A 45 -9.06 5.18 -11.30
C VAL A 45 -9.10 3.95 -12.21
N GLY A 46 -9.90 2.95 -11.85
CA GLY A 46 -10.00 1.67 -12.55
C GLY A 46 -8.85 0.72 -12.23
N TYR A 47 -8.55 -0.16 -13.19
CA TYR A 47 -7.59 -1.26 -12.99
C TYR A 47 -6.14 -0.80 -13.01
N VAL A 48 -5.37 -1.28 -12.04
CA VAL A 48 -3.92 -1.09 -11.97
C VAL A 48 -3.20 -2.43 -12.14
N PRO A 49 -2.83 -2.80 -13.38
CA PRO A 49 -2.14 -4.04 -13.70
C PRO A 49 -0.63 -3.99 -13.45
N ALA A 50 0.01 -5.15 -13.26
CA ALA A 50 1.46 -5.25 -13.29
C ALA A 50 1.97 -5.32 -14.75
N PRO A 51 3.25 -4.99 -15.02
CA PRO A 51 3.81 -5.05 -16.37
C PRO A 51 3.62 -6.40 -17.08
N LYS A 52 3.66 -7.50 -16.30
CA LYS A 52 3.46 -8.87 -16.79
C LYS A 52 2.04 -9.20 -17.21
N ASP A 53 1.05 -8.37 -16.86
CA ASP A 53 -0.36 -8.61 -17.16
C ASP A 53 -0.75 -8.03 -18.52
N PHE A 54 -0.07 -6.97 -19.00
CA PHE A 54 -0.34 -6.38 -20.32
C PHE A 54 -0.22 -7.36 -21.49
N PRO A 55 0.83 -8.22 -21.60
CA PRO A 55 0.92 -9.18 -22.70
C PRO A 55 -0.18 -10.25 -22.68
N LYS A 56 -0.82 -10.48 -21.53
CA LYS A 56 -1.91 -11.47 -21.40
C LYS A 56 -3.24 -10.95 -21.96
N GLY A 57 -3.36 -9.64 -22.18
CA GLY A 57 -4.63 -9.02 -22.50
C GLY A 57 -5.60 -9.11 -21.31
N GLY A 58 -6.90 -9.18 -21.61
CA GLY A 58 -7.95 -9.16 -20.61
C GLY A 58 -8.61 -7.79 -20.46
N TYR A 59 -9.82 -7.81 -19.90
CA TYR A 59 -10.64 -6.63 -19.71
C TYR A 59 -9.88 -5.52 -18.96
N GLU A 60 -9.12 -5.92 -17.94
CA GLU A 60 -8.38 -5.05 -17.02
C GLU A 60 -7.32 -4.19 -17.72
N VAL A 61 -6.77 -4.64 -18.86
CA VAL A 61 -5.68 -3.94 -19.56
C VAL A 61 -6.07 -3.41 -20.94
N THR A 62 -7.06 -4.03 -21.61
CA THR A 62 -7.48 -3.64 -22.96
C THR A 62 -8.74 -2.79 -22.98
N GLY A 63 -9.68 -3.04 -22.07
CA GLY A 63 -11.05 -2.54 -22.17
C GLY A 63 -11.44 -1.56 -21.07
N ALA A 64 -11.10 -1.88 -19.83
CA ALA A 64 -11.64 -1.23 -18.63
C ALA A 64 -11.47 0.29 -18.63
N HIS A 65 -10.31 0.78 -19.06
CA HIS A 65 -10.02 2.23 -19.13
C HIS A 65 -11.01 3.05 -19.97
N MET A 66 -11.80 2.44 -20.86
CA MET A 66 -12.84 3.17 -21.61
C MET A 66 -14.05 3.54 -20.72
N PHE A 67 -14.19 2.89 -19.57
CA PHE A 67 -15.28 3.09 -18.61
C PHE A 67 -14.86 3.91 -17.38
N TYR A 68 -13.57 4.22 -17.25
CA TYR A 68 -13.05 5.16 -16.27
C TYR A 68 -12.64 6.40 -17.04
N ASP A 69 -13.10 7.59 -16.64
CA ASP A 69 -12.83 8.88 -17.30
C ASP A 69 -11.33 9.26 -17.24
N SER A 70 -10.48 8.44 -17.86
CA SER A 70 -9.03 8.45 -17.75
C SER A 70 -8.41 7.75 -18.97
N PRO A 71 -7.26 8.24 -19.48
CA PRO A 71 -6.50 7.52 -20.48
C PRO A 71 -5.95 6.19 -19.94
N ARG A 72 -5.49 5.33 -20.86
CA ARG A 72 -4.76 4.10 -20.49
C ARG A 72 -3.53 4.42 -19.66
N PHE A 73 -3.37 3.69 -18.57
CA PHE A 73 -2.14 3.72 -17.81
C PHE A 73 -0.95 3.19 -18.60
N ALA A 74 0.23 3.76 -18.31
CA ALA A 74 1.50 3.24 -18.78
C ALA A 74 1.75 1.81 -18.27
N ARG A 75 2.50 1.02 -19.03
CA ARG A 75 2.77 -0.41 -18.70
C ARG A 75 3.46 -0.63 -17.35
N ASN A 76 4.09 0.40 -16.79
CA ASN A 76 4.78 0.35 -15.50
C ASN A 76 3.91 0.81 -14.32
N VAL A 77 2.62 1.11 -14.50
CA VAL A 77 1.75 1.67 -13.45
C VAL A 77 1.74 0.82 -12.18
N GLY A 78 1.62 -0.51 -12.29
CA GLY A 78 1.66 -1.41 -11.14
C GLY A 78 3.02 -1.38 -10.42
N THR A 79 4.13 -1.23 -11.16
CA THR A 79 5.47 -1.09 -10.57
C THR A 79 5.60 0.21 -9.77
N VAL A 80 5.08 1.30 -10.32
CA VAL A 80 5.07 2.61 -9.65
C VAL A 80 4.23 2.53 -8.37
N LEU A 81 3.00 2.00 -8.47
CA LEU A 81 2.11 1.88 -7.31
C LEU A 81 2.73 1.01 -6.21
N ALA A 82 3.26 -0.17 -6.55
CA ALA A 82 3.88 -1.05 -5.55
C ALA A 82 5.11 -0.41 -4.88
N ARG A 83 5.92 0.36 -5.62
CA ARG A 83 7.07 1.10 -5.08
C ARG A 83 6.61 2.17 -4.08
N GLU A 84 5.66 3.00 -4.47
CA GLU A 84 5.17 4.10 -3.63
C GLU A 84 4.39 3.59 -2.41
N ALA A 85 3.60 2.52 -2.58
CA ALA A 85 2.94 1.82 -1.49
C ALA A 85 3.96 1.33 -0.46
N ALA A 86 5.03 0.68 -0.90
CA ALA A 86 6.08 0.22 0.01
C ALA A 86 6.80 1.37 0.70
N ARG A 87 6.99 2.51 0.02
CA ARG A 87 7.61 3.70 0.60
C ARG A 87 6.76 4.27 1.74
N ILE A 88 5.46 4.51 1.51
CA ILE A 88 4.58 5.08 2.55
C ILE A 88 4.38 4.11 3.71
N LEU A 89 4.29 2.80 3.44
CA LEU A 89 4.16 1.77 4.45
C LEU A 89 5.38 1.68 5.38
N ARG A 90 6.59 1.73 4.83
CA ARG A 90 7.82 1.76 5.65
C ARG A 90 7.90 3.04 6.49
N HIS A 91 7.48 4.17 5.92
CA HIS A 91 7.46 5.46 6.62
C HIS A 91 6.52 5.45 7.83
N ILE A 92 5.27 5.02 7.64
CA ILE A 92 4.28 4.99 8.74
C ILE A 92 4.62 3.94 9.79
N ASN A 93 5.15 2.78 9.38
CA ASN A 93 5.60 1.75 10.32
C ASN A 93 6.77 2.25 11.19
N GLY A 94 7.70 3.00 10.60
CA GLY A 94 8.80 3.62 11.35
C GLY A 94 8.32 4.67 12.37
N ARG A 95 7.35 5.52 11.98
CA ARG A 95 6.73 6.50 12.90
C ARG A 95 5.98 5.82 14.05
N HIS A 96 5.16 4.83 13.75
CA HIS A 96 4.35 4.12 14.74
C HIS A 96 5.23 3.38 15.77
N LYS A 97 6.34 2.75 15.35
CA LYS A 97 7.26 2.10 16.30
C LYS A 97 7.84 3.10 17.29
N ARG A 98 8.18 4.31 16.85
CA ARG A 98 8.71 5.36 17.74
C ARG A 98 7.67 5.86 18.73
N SER A 99 6.44 6.14 18.26
CA SER A 99 5.37 6.63 19.14
C SER A 99 4.96 5.61 20.21
N CYS A 100 5.10 4.30 19.96
CA CYS A 100 4.86 3.27 20.98
C CYS A 100 6.01 3.12 21.99
N GLN A 101 7.25 3.43 21.60
CA GLN A 101 8.43 3.31 22.47
C GLN A 101 8.56 4.48 23.45
N GLU A 102 8.14 5.67 23.05
CA GLU A 102 8.20 6.90 23.84
C GLU A 102 7.46 6.81 25.20
N PRO A 103 6.18 6.35 25.27
CA PRO A 103 5.50 6.15 26.55
C PRO A 103 6.12 5.03 27.39
N GLN A 104 6.58 3.93 26.77
CA GLN A 104 7.21 2.81 27.48
C GLN A 104 8.55 3.18 28.12
N ARG A 105 9.31 4.10 27.49
CA ARG A 105 10.61 4.56 27.99
C ARG A 105 10.45 5.51 29.19
N ALA A 106 9.41 6.34 29.19
CA ALA A 106 9.07 7.19 30.32
C ALA A 106 8.71 6.37 31.57
N GLU A 107 7.86 5.34 31.42
CA GLU A 107 7.47 4.44 32.51
C GLU A 107 8.65 3.63 33.08
N ARG A 108 9.56 3.17 32.21
CA ARG A 108 10.72 2.37 32.63
C ARG A 108 11.75 3.19 33.42
N THR A 109 11.89 4.47 33.11
CA THR A 109 12.79 5.40 33.82
C THR A 109 12.27 5.70 35.24
N GLN A 110 10.95 5.80 35.41
CA GLN A 110 10.31 5.99 36.71
C GLN A 110 10.44 4.78 37.64
N ARG A 111 10.47 3.54 37.09
CA ARG A 111 10.62 2.30 37.89
C ARG A 111 12.04 2.00 38.37
N THR A 112 13.07 2.56 37.74
CA THR A 112 14.48 2.40 38.16
C THR A 112 14.95 3.48 39.13
N ALA A 113 14.13 4.50 39.40
CA ALA A 113 14.47 5.64 40.25
C ALA A 113 13.88 5.55 41.67
N GLY A 114 13.28 4.43 42.06
CA GLY A 114 12.79 4.13 43.41
C GLY A 114 13.36 2.80 43.88
#